data_AF-A0A497E6R9-F1
#
_entry.id   AF-A0A497E6R9-F1
#
_cell.length_a   1.000
_cell.length_b   1.000
_cell.length_c   1.000
_cell.angle_alpha   90.00
_cell.angle_beta   90.00
_cell.angle_gamma   90.00
#
_symmetry.space_group_name_H-M   'P 1'
#
loop_
_entity.id
_entity.type
_entity.pdbx_description
1 polymer ?
#
loop_
_entity_poly.entity_id
_entity_poly.type
_entity_poly.pdbx_seq_one_letter_code
_entity_poly.pdbx_strand_id
1 'polypeptide(L)'
;MRQIVICGMLVAALVVLPLTAVADTVFHLDSPQDGDTVFGLVEVRGWILDDGNGCGEPTNWQSCDWSEALVSSVDLYIDGVYVASADLGQPRWDVLQAFPWYAGTPYERPGFSVSFSAGNYTVGDHTLHLHVTFSDSTEQDYGQMTVSVDPTRNQAPFGELEMPGENQPMNGVFPMTGWALDDSEIEKIELLVDGLIVGPVNQGIHRPDIAYRFPSHPGAEHAGFIRMLNTTELTNGAHTVAIRLTDNEGMVKVIGRRFVQTFNTSYNLPPFGGIDWPIPNHIMYGDGCDDPGGWSTPPYEEPQDVEWVTGWALDVGSTTDRGGVAYVQLLIDGNIEYDTWADSFYYP
;
A
#
# COMPACT_ATOMS: atom_id res chain seq x y z
N MET A 1 -50.07 -10.08 72.50
CA MET A 1 -49.35 -10.23 71.22
C MET A 1 -48.55 -8.95 70.98
N ARG A 2 -47.24 -8.98 71.16
CA ARG A 2 -46.32 -7.90 70.78
C ARG A 2 -45.24 -8.55 69.92
N GLN A 3 -45.22 -8.21 68.64
CA GLN A 3 -44.22 -8.66 67.68
C GLN A 3 -42.89 -7.96 67.97
N ILE A 4 -41.82 -8.75 68.09
CA ILE A 4 -40.44 -8.27 68.10
C ILE A 4 -39.93 -8.43 66.67
N VAL A 5 -39.62 -7.32 66.01
CA VAL A 5 -38.94 -7.29 64.72
C VAL A 5 -37.45 -7.33 64.97
N ILE A 6 -36.78 -8.43 64.60
CA ILE A 6 -35.32 -8.50 64.55
C ILE A 6 -34.92 -8.19 63.10
N CYS A 7 -34.32 -7.03 62.90
CA CYS A 7 -33.78 -6.60 61.62
C CYS A 7 -32.38 -7.23 61.45
N GLY A 8 -32.29 -8.31 60.66
CA GLY A 8 -31.02 -8.91 60.27
C GLY A 8 -30.52 -8.28 58.97
N MET A 9 -29.40 -7.56 59.02
CA MET A 9 -28.67 -7.13 57.82
C MET A 9 -28.00 -8.34 57.19
N LEU A 10 -28.43 -8.72 55.98
CA LEU A 10 -27.73 -9.66 55.12
C LEU A 10 -26.62 -8.89 54.40
N VAL A 11 -25.36 -9.03 54.84
CA VAL A 11 -24.21 -8.53 54.10
C VAL A 11 -23.91 -9.53 52.99
N ALA A 12 -24.36 -9.24 51.77
CA ALA A 12 -23.91 -9.96 50.59
C ALA A 12 -22.47 -9.52 50.29
N ALA A 13 -21.50 -10.39 50.59
CA ALA A 13 -20.13 -10.22 50.11
C ALA A 13 -20.15 -10.43 48.58
N LEU A 14 -20.13 -9.33 47.83
CA LEU A 14 -19.91 -9.35 46.39
C LEU A 14 -18.44 -9.72 46.18
N VAL A 15 -18.18 -10.99 45.86
CA VAL A 15 -16.86 -11.42 45.39
C VAL A 15 -16.69 -10.84 43.99
N VAL A 16 -16.04 -9.68 43.90
CA VAL A 16 -15.53 -9.16 42.64
C VAL A 16 -14.30 -10.00 42.32
N LEU A 17 -14.50 -11.06 41.54
CA LEU A 17 -13.38 -11.71 40.87
C LEU A 17 -12.81 -10.68 39.88
N PRO A 18 -11.52 -10.31 39.96
CA PRO A 18 -10.91 -9.57 38.87
C PRO A 18 -10.94 -10.50 37.65
N LEU A 19 -11.82 -10.22 36.70
CA LEU A 19 -11.66 -10.69 35.33
C LEU A 19 -10.46 -9.92 34.78
N THR A 20 -9.27 -10.51 34.87
CA THR A 20 -8.16 -10.11 34.01
C THR A 20 -8.48 -10.70 32.65
N ALA A 21 -9.18 -9.94 31.81
CA ALA A 21 -9.39 -10.32 30.42
C ALA A 21 -8.09 -10.00 29.68
N VAL A 22 -7.26 -11.02 29.47
CA VAL A 22 -6.18 -10.93 28.49
C VAL A 22 -6.87 -10.88 27.13
N ALA A 23 -6.57 -9.88 26.31
CA ALA A 23 -7.05 -9.89 24.93
C ALA A 23 -6.26 -10.98 24.18
N ASP A 24 -6.93 -11.70 23.28
CA ASP A 24 -6.28 -12.65 22.36
C ASP A 24 -5.99 -11.92 21.05
N THR A 25 -4.98 -12.39 20.29
CA THR A 25 -4.71 -11.92 18.93
C THR A 25 -5.99 -12.02 18.09
N VAL A 26 -6.37 -10.93 17.44
CA VAL A 26 -7.53 -10.89 16.56
C VAL A 26 -7.04 -10.93 15.12
N PHE A 27 -7.44 -11.96 14.40
CA PHE A 27 -7.03 -12.21 13.03
C PHE A 27 -8.23 -12.34 12.10
N HIS A 28 -8.12 -11.79 10.90
CA HIS A 28 -9.08 -12.02 9.83
C HIS A 28 -8.38 -12.07 8.46
N LEU A 29 -8.88 -12.96 7.60
CA LEU A 29 -8.47 -13.06 6.22
C LEU A 29 -9.63 -12.63 5.31
N ASP A 30 -9.41 -11.60 4.48
CA ASP A 30 -10.45 -11.12 3.55
C ASP A 30 -10.49 -11.96 2.27
N SER A 31 -9.34 -12.47 1.82
CA SER A 31 -9.21 -13.26 0.59
C SER A 31 -7.92 -14.09 0.60
N PRO A 32 -7.91 -15.29 -0.01
CA PRO A 32 -9.12 -16.03 -0.42
C PRO A 32 -9.91 -16.55 0.79
N GLN A 33 -11.12 -17.08 0.56
CA GLN A 33 -11.95 -17.72 1.57
C GLN A 33 -11.82 -19.25 1.51
N ASP A 34 -12.16 -19.93 2.60
CA ASP A 34 -12.13 -21.39 2.67
C ASP A 34 -13.07 -22.02 1.62
N GLY A 35 -12.51 -22.92 0.80
CA GLY A 35 -13.17 -23.58 -0.32
C GLY A 35 -13.18 -22.79 -1.63
N ASP A 36 -12.59 -21.59 -1.69
CA ASP A 36 -12.52 -20.82 -2.93
C ASP A 36 -11.74 -21.56 -4.02
N THR A 37 -12.19 -21.41 -5.27
CA THR A 37 -11.42 -21.81 -6.44
C THR A 37 -10.53 -20.64 -6.88
N VAL A 38 -9.21 -20.86 -6.89
CA VAL A 38 -8.21 -19.81 -7.19
C VAL A 38 -7.41 -20.14 -8.45
N PHE A 39 -7.04 -19.11 -9.21
CA PHE A 39 -6.30 -19.21 -10.48
C PHE A 39 -5.57 -17.90 -10.77
N GLY A 40 -4.54 -17.96 -11.61
CA GLY A 40 -3.65 -16.85 -11.92
C GLY A 40 -2.84 -16.32 -10.73
N LEU A 41 -2.65 -15.01 -10.66
CA LEU A 41 -2.04 -14.35 -9.51
C LEU A 41 -3.09 -14.17 -8.41
N VAL A 42 -2.85 -14.78 -7.27
CA VAL A 42 -3.79 -14.85 -6.15
C VAL A 42 -3.25 -14.02 -5.00
N GLU A 43 -3.97 -12.96 -4.65
CA GLU A 43 -3.66 -12.12 -3.50
C GLU A 43 -4.28 -12.72 -2.23
N VAL A 44 -3.44 -12.89 -1.22
CA VAL A 44 -3.78 -13.29 0.14
C VAL A 44 -3.67 -12.05 1.01
N ARG A 45 -4.79 -11.58 1.55
CA ARG A 45 -4.84 -10.33 2.31
C ARG A 45 -5.79 -10.43 3.48
N GLY A 46 -5.48 -9.67 4.51
CA GLY A 46 -6.20 -9.70 5.77
C GLY A 46 -5.74 -8.59 6.69
N TRP A 47 -6.04 -8.77 7.97
CA TRP A 47 -5.53 -7.94 9.03
C TRP A 47 -5.30 -8.76 10.30
N ILE A 48 -4.38 -8.27 11.12
CA ILE A 48 -4.01 -8.88 12.39
C ILE A 48 -3.81 -7.79 13.44
N LEU A 49 -4.35 -8.03 14.63
CA LEU A 49 -4.19 -7.20 15.82
C LEU A 49 -3.57 -8.07 16.90
N ASP A 50 -2.45 -7.61 17.45
CA ASP A 50 -1.76 -8.26 18.56
C ASP A 50 -2.63 -8.33 19.83
N ASP A 51 -2.31 -9.29 20.70
CA ASP A 51 -3.02 -9.59 21.93
C ASP A 51 -2.84 -8.52 23.04
N GLY A 52 -1.85 -7.61 22.88
CA GLY A 52 -1.60 -6.50 23.79
C GLY A 52 -1.21 -6.91 25.20
N ASN A 53 -0.83 -8.18 25.41
CA ASN A 53 -0.58 -8.76 26.73
C ASN A 53 0.57 -8.06 27.45
N GLY A 54 1.62 -7.65 26.72
CA GLY A 54 2.72 -6.82 27.24
C GLY A 54 2.26 -5.45 27.79
N CYS A 55 1.13 -4.94 27.31
CA CYS A 55 0.56 -3.64 27.66
C CYS A 55 -0.52 -3.70 28.75
N GLY A 56 -0.91 -4.90 29.19
CA GLY A 56 -1.95 -5.11 30.19
C GLY A 56 -3.33 -4.68 29.70
N GLU A 57 -4.14 -4.10 30.58
CA GLU A 57 -5.53 -3.74 30.29
C GLU A 57 -5.66 -2.68 29.16
N PRO A 58 -6.69 -2.75 28.29
CA PRO A 58 -6.88 -1.85 27.13
C PRO A 58 -6.83 -0.35 27.44
N THR A 59 -7.11 0.07 28.68
CA THR A 59 -7.04 1.47 29.09
C THR A 59 -5.62 2.03 29.10
N ASN A 60 -4.60 1.17 29.16
CA ASN A 60 -3.19 1.57 29.25
C ASN A 60 -2.47 1.54 27.90
N TRP A 61 -3.12 0.97 26.88
CA TRP A 61 -2.57 0.70 25.56
C TRP A 61 -2.07 1.96 24.83
N GLN A 62 -2.75 3.09 24.97
CA GLN A 62 -2.33 4.36 24.36
C GLN A 62 -1.03 4.92 24.94
N SER A 63 -0.62 4.47 26.12
CA SER A 63 0.58 4.91 26.82
C SER A 63 1.66 3.82 26.92
N CYS A 64 1.44 2.68 26.29
CA CYS A 64 2.33 1.53 26.35
C CYS A 64 3.50 1.69 25.38
N ASP A 65 4.66 1.15 25.77
CA ASP A 65 5.75 0.88 24.83
C ASP A 65 5.44 -0.44 24.13
N TRP A 66 5.12 -0.34 22.85
CA TRP A 66 4.68 -1.47 22.03
C TRP A 66 5.83 -2.22 21.37
N SER A 67 7.09 -1.88 21.63
CA SER A 67 8.25 -2.49 20.97
C SER A 67 8.31 -4.02 21.08
N GLU A 68 7.75 -4.62 22.13
CA GLU A 68 7.74 -6.08 22.38
C GLU A 68 6.51 -6.82 21.83
N ALA A 69 5.50 -6.12 21.29
CA ALA A 69 4.23 -6.73 20.84
C ALA A 69 4.05 -6.74 19.30
N LEU A 70 5.02 -6.19 18.54
CA LEU A 70 4.88 -5.89 17.11
C LEU A 70 4.83 -7.16 16.26
N VAL A 71 3.80 -7.27 15.41
CA VAL A 71 3.83 -8.22 14.28
C VAL A 71 5.03 -7.87 13.42
N SER A 72 6.03 -8.75 13.44
CA SER A 72 7.33 -8.55 12.79
C SER A 72 7.36 -9.16 11.40
N SER A 73 6.68 -10.30 11.21
CA SER A 73 6.46 -10.89 9.90
C SER A 73 5.13 -11.63 9.82
N VAL A 74 4.61 -11.71 8.59
CA VAL A 74 3.51 -12.60 8.21
C VAL A 74 3.95 -13.34 6.97
N ASP A 75 4.22 -14.63 7.09
CA ASP A 75 4.76 -15.46 6.03
C ASP A 75 3.71 -16.42 5.49
N LEU A 76 3.54 -16.44 4.18
CA LEU A 76 2.61 -17.32 3.48
C LEU A 76 3.20 -18.73 3.34
N TYR A 77 2.45 -19.73 3.77
CA TYR A 77 2.73 -21.13 3.54
C TYR A 77 1.61 -21.80 2.76
N ILE A 78 1.99 -22.60 1.75
CA ILE A 78 1.07 -23.45 0.99
C ILE A 78 1.59 -24.89 1.04
N ASP A 79 0.72 -25.82 1.43
CA ASP A 79 1.03 -27.24 1.70
C ASP A 79 2.21 -27.45 2.67
N GLY A 80 2.38 -26.52 3.61
CA GLY A 80 3.49 -26.53 4.58
C GLY A 80 4.83 -26.05 4.02
N VAL A 81 4.86 -25.47 2.82
CA VAL A 81 6.06 -24.89 2.21
C VAL A 81 5.96 -23.37 2.21
N TYR A 82 7.04 -22.71 2.65
CA TYR A 82 7.15 -21.25 2.61
C TYR A 82 7.08 -20.74 1.16
N VAL A 83 6.28 -19.69 0.95
CA VAL A 83 6.05 -19.06 -0.35
C VAL A 83 6.67 -17.67 -0.41
N ALA A 84 6.23 -16.77 0.48
CA ALA A 84 6.66 -15.38 0.52
C ALA A 84 6.28 -14.69 1.83
N SER A 85 7.04 -13.68 2.23
CA SER A 85 6.67 -12.74 3.30
C SER A 85 5.71 -11.67 2.79
N ALA A 86 4.76 -11.27 3.63
CA ALA A 86 3.76 -10.27 3.32
C ALA A 86 4.26 -8.83 3.47
N ASP A 87 3.65 -7.95 2.67
CA ASP A 87 3.67 -6.51 2.84
C ASP A 87 2.74 -6.13 4.01
N LEU A 88 3.33 -5.67 5.11
CA LEU A 88 2.63 -5.27 6.33
C LEU A 88 2.23 -3.79 6.28
N GLY A 89 1.51 -3.31 7.29
CA GLY A 89 1.19 -1.88 7.38
C GLY A 89 0.15 -1.40 6.36
N GLN A 90 -0.68 -2.30 5.83
CA GLN A 90 -1.74 -1.91 4.91
C GLN A 90 -2.86 -1.18 5.67
N PRO A 91 -3.34 -0.02 5.17
CA PRO A 91 -4.32 0.79 5.87
C PRO A 91 -5.69 0.10 5.93
N ARG A 92 -6.27 0.00 7.13
CA ARG A 92 -7.59 -0.59 7.38
C ARG A 92 -8.44 0.25 8.32
N TRP A 93 -8.99 1.33 7.76
CA TRP A 93 -9.86 2.26 8.49
C TRP A 93 -11.12 1.60 9.04
N ASP A 94 -11.63 0.58 8.35
CA ASP A 94 -12.74 -0.25 8.82
C ASP A 94 -12.40 -0.97 10.13
N VAL A 95 -11.19 -1.53 10.23
CA VAL A 95 -10.72 -2.23 11.42
C VAL A 95 -10.51 -1.24 12.57
N LEU A 96 -9.88 -0.09 12.33
CA LEU A 96 -9.70 0.93 13.37
C LEU A 96 -11.02 1.49 13.90
N GLN A 97 -12.05 1.59 13.05
CA GLN A 97 -13.38 1.99 13.50
C GLN A 97 -14.07 0.91 14.33
N ALA A 98 -13.89 -0.36 14.00
CA ALA A 98 -14.43 -1.49 14.76
C ALA A 98 -13.70 -1.70 16.10
N PHE A 99 -12.40 -1.43 16.14
CA PHE A 99 -11.51 -1.60 17.29
C PHE A 99 -10.84 -0.26 17.68
N PRO A 100 -11.62 0.74 18.14
CA PRO A 100 -11.12 2.10 18.36
C PRO A 100 -10.06 2.22 19.45
N TRP A 101 -9.91 1.22 20.32
CA TRP A 101 -8.87 1.17 21.35
C TRP A 101 -7.48 0.86 20.78
N TYR A 102 -7.41 0.26 19.57
CA TYR A 102 -6.17 0.05 18.82
C TYR A 102 -5.78 1.29 18.00
N ALA A 103 -6.68 2.27 17.86
CA ALA A 103 -6.35 3.54 17.22
C ALA A 103 -5.34 4.31 18.09
N GLY A 104 -4.14 4.54 17.55
CA GLY A 104 -3.01 5.15 18.27
C GLY A 104 -2.00 4.15 18.84
N THR A 105 -2.14 2.85 18.54
CA THR A 105 -1.06 1.87 18.67
C THR A 105 -0.23 1.83 17.38
N PRO A 106 0.96 1.20 17.36
CA PRO A 106 1.69 0.96 16.11
C PRO A 106 0.89 0.18 15.05
N TYR A 107 -0.22 -0.47 15.43
CA TYR A 107 -1.15 -1.15 14.52
C TYR A 107 -2.27 -0.27 14.00
N GLU A 108 -2.05 1.04 13.87
CA GLU A 108 -2.97 1.91 13.11
C GLU A 108 -3.12 1.47 11.64
N ARG A 109 -2.27 0.55 11.18
CA ARG A 109 -2.35 -0.10 9.87
C ARG A 109 -2.24 -1.61 10.02
N PRO A 110 -3.30 -2.28 10.48
CA PRO A 110 -3.24 -3.70 10.86
C PRO A 110 -3.31 -4.65 9.66
N GLY A 111 -3.41 -4.12 8.44
CA GLY A 111 -3.56 -4.93 7.24
C GLY A 111 -2.23 -5.51 6.76
N PHE A 112 -2.34 -6.63 6.05
CA PHE A 112 -1.23 -7.24 5.31
C PHE A 112 -1.71 -7.70 3.93
N SER A 113 -0.76 -7.82 3.00
CA SER A 113 -1.00 -8.42 1.68
C SER A 113 0.22 -9.19 1.19
N VAL A 114 -0.01 -10.35 0.59
CA VAL A 114 1.00 -11.18 -0.09
C VAL A 114 0.33 -11.87 -1.26
N SER A 115 1.10 -12.45 -2.18
CA SER A 115 0.50 -13.19 -3.29
C SER A 115 1.33 -14.36 -3.75
N PHE A 116 0.66 -15.29 -4.44
CA PHE A 116 1.27 -16.45 -5.08
C PHE A 116 0.71 -16.64 -6.49
N SER A 117 1.48 -17.29 -7.36
CA SER A 117 1.00 -17.74 -8.67
C SER A 117 0.41 -19.14 -8.55
N ALA A 118 -0.89 -19.27 -8.84
CA ALA A 118 -1.59 -20.55 -8.91
C ALA A 118 -0.96 -21.50 -9.94
N GLY A 119 -0.30 -20.97 -10.98
CA GLY A 119 0.41 -21.76 -11.98
C GLY A 119 1.59 -22.58 -11.43
N ASN A 120 2.06 -22.28 -10.22
CA ASN A 120 3.12 -23.04 -9.54
C ASN A 120 2.60 -24.31 -8.85
N TYR A 121 1.28 -24.52 -8.82
CA TYR A 121 0.63 -25.61 -8.10
C TYR A 121 -0.14 -26.53 -9.05
N THR A 122 -0.40 -27.74 -8.58
CA THR A 122 -1.23 -28.70 -9.31
C THR A 122 -2.71 -28.34 -9.24
N VAL A 123 -3.52 -28.88 -10.14
CA VAL A 123 -4.98 -28.76 -10.02
C VAL A 123 -5.48 -29.55 -8.79
N GLY A 124 -6.36 -28.93 -8.00
CA GLY A 124 -7.00 -29.56 -6.83
C GLY A 124 -6.81 -28.79 -5.53
N ASP A 125 -7.06 -29.47 -4.42
CA ASP A 125 -7.05 -28.84 -3.10
C ASP A 125 -5.63 -28.62 -2.57
N HIS A 126 -5.38 -27.42 -2.07
CA HIS A 126 -4.14 -26.99 -1.45
C HIS A 126 -4.45 -26.33 -0.10
N THR A 127 -3.61 -26.56 0.90
CA THR A 127 -3.80 -25.95 2.23
C THR A 127 -2.97 -24.68 2.35
N LEU A 128 -3.60 -23.61 2.84
CA LEU A 128 -2.97 -22.31 3.03
C LEU A 128 -3.00 -21.96 4.51
N HIS A 129 -1.91 -21.40 5.04
CA HIS A 129 -1.88 -20.73 6.34
C HIS A 129 -0.85 -19.61 6.34
N LEU A 130 -0.95 -18.73 7.32
CA LEU A 130 0.00 -17.66 7.57
C LEU A 130 0.75 -17.94 8.86
N HIS A 131 2.08 -17.97 8.79
CA HIS A 131 2.94 -18.05 9.95
C HIS A 131 3.29 -16.63 10.40
N VAL A 132 2.94 -16.27 11.62
CA VAL A 132 3.12 -14.92 12.15
C VAL A 132 4.20 -14.94 13.22
N THR A 133 5.20 -14.07 13.07
CA THR A 133 6.24 -13.84 14.09
C THR A 133 6.02 -12.48 14.74
N PHE A 134 5.96 -12.44 16.06
CA PHE A 134 5.86 -11.23 16.87
C PHE A 134 7.26 -10.75 17.31
N SER A 135 7.39 -9.51 17.78
CA SER A 135 8.70 -8.92 18.11
C SER A 135 9.33 -9.50 19.37
N ASP A 136 8.54 -10.16 20.22
CA ASP A 136 9.02 -11.00 21.31
C ASP A 136 9.53 -12.38 20.84
N SER A 137 9.59 -12.61 19.52
CA SER A 137 9.96 -13.86 18.84
C SER A 137 8.98 -15.03 19.01
N THR A 138 7.80 -14.80 19.57
CA THR A 138 6.74 -15.81 19.54
C THR A 138 6.22 -16.00 18.12
N GLU A 139 5.78 -17.22 17.83
CA GLU A 139 5.36 -17.64 16.51
C GLU A 139 4.03 -18.39 16.60
N GLN A 140 3.11 -18.10 15.68
CA GLN A 140 1.83 -18.79 15.62
C GLN A 140 1.25 -18.80 14.19
N ASP A 141 0.58 -19.91 13.85
CA ASP A 141 -0.11 -20.05 12.58
C ASP A 141 -1.56 -19.56 12.67
N TYR A 142 -1.98 -18.80 11.67
CA TYR A 142 -3.32 -18.25 11.52
C TYR A 142 -3.91 -18.55 10.14
N GLY A 143 -5.23 -18.44 10.04
CA GLY A 143 -5.92 -18.48 8.74
C GLY A 143 -5.79 -19.79 7.98
N GLN A 144 -5.62 -20.93 8.68
CA GLN A 144 -5.57 -22.23 8.02
C GLN A 144 -6.87 -22.49 7.27
N MET A 145 -6.77 -22.70 5.96
CA MET A 145 -7.90 -22.96 5.07
C MET A 145 -7.48 -23.86 3.90
N THR A 146 -8.46 -24.32 3.13
CA THR A 146 -8.24 -25.07 1.89
C THR A 146 -8.74 -24.25 0.70
N VAL A 147 -7.95 -24.18 -0.36
CA VAL A 147 -8.36 -23.60 -1.65
C VAL A 147 -8.24 -24.64 -2.75
N SER A 148 -9.12 -24.60 -3.74
CA SER A 148 -9.03 -25.44 -4.93
C SER A 148 -8.30 -24.67 -6.03
N VAL A 149 -7.08 -25.04 -6.35
CA VAL A 149 -6.29 -24.43 -7.43
C VAL A 149 -6.74 -24.97 -8.79
N ASP A 150 -6.98 -24.08 -9.76
CA ASP A 150 -7.21 -24.40 -11.16
C ASP A 150 -6.28 -23.58 -12.07
N PRO A 151 -5.07 -24.09 -12.37
CA PRO A 151 -4.08 -23.35 -13.15
C PRO A 151 -4.40 -23.34 -14.65
N THR A 152 -5.51 -23.95 -15.08
CA THR A 152 -5.90 -24.02 -16.51
C THR A 152 -6.74 -22.82 -16.95
N ARG A 153 -7.14 -21.99 -15.99
CA ARG A 153 -7.95 -20.80 -16.24
C ARG A 153 -7.04 -19.60 -16.43
N ASN A 154 -7.24 -18.92 -17.54
CA ASN A 154 -6.64 -17.61 -17.76
C ASN A 154 -7.32 -16.55 -16.87
N GLN A 155 -6.51 -15.85 -16.07
CA GLN A 155 -6.92 -14.66 -15.33
C GLN A 155 -6.75 -13.43 -16.21
N ALA A 156 -7.81 -12.63 -16.38
CA ALA A 156 -7.67 -11.40 -17.16
C ALA A 156 -6.65 -10.43 -16.54
N PRO A 157 -5.86 -9.72 -17.36
CA PRO A 157 -4.81 -8.83 -16.89
C PRO A 157 -5.39 -7.72 -16.02
N PHE A 158 -4.67 -7.32 -15.00
CA PHE A 158 -5.12 -6.36 -14.00
C PHE A 158 -4.04 -5.32 -13.71
N GLY A 159 -4.41 -4.32 -12.91
CA GLY A 159 -3.53 -3.20 -12.59
C GLY A 159 -4.31 -1.94 -12.30
N GLU A 160 -3.60 -0.82 -12.28
CA GLU A 160 -4.15 0.47 -11.94
C GLU A 160 -3.65 1.56 -12.89
N LEU A 161 -4.55 2.50 -13.23
CA LEU A 161 -4.17 3.81 -13.75
C LEU A 161 -4.02 4.73 -12.54
N GLU A 162 -2.80 5.13 -12.22
CA GLU A 162 -2.52 5.93 -11.02
C GLU A 162 -2.65 7.42 -11.35
N MET A 163 -2.09 7.83 -12.49
CA MET A 163 -2.18 9.19 -13.00
C MET A 163 -2.81 9.20 -14.40
N PRO A 164 -3.78 10.07 -14.68
CA PRO A 164 -4.31 11.17 -13.86
C PRO A 164 -5.16 10.70 -12.69
N GLY A 165 -5.28 11.52 -11.65
CA GLY A 165 -6.31 11.37 -10.63
C GLY A 165 -7.72 11.59 -11.17
N GLU A 166 -8.74 11.39 -10.33
CA GLU A 166 -10.12 11.67 -10.71
C GLU A 166 -10.37 13.18 -10.85
N ASN A 167 -11.06 13.58 -11.92
CA ASN A 167 -11.33 14.99 -12.29
C ASN A 167 -10.06 15.84 -12.50
N GLN A 168 -8.92 15.20 -12.73
CA GLN A 168 -7.64 15.88 -12.91
C GLN A 168 -7.70 16.89 -14.06
N PRO A 169 -7.32 18.16 -13.83
CA PRO A 169 -7.08 19.10 -14.91
C PRO A 169 -5.82 18.70 -15.68
N MET A 170 -5.92 18.68 -17.00
CA MET A 170 -4.85 18.33 -17.93
C MET A 170 -4.77 19.36 -19.05
N ASN A 171 -3.59 19.56 -19.60
CA ASN A 171 -3.29 20.53 -20.66
C ASN A 171 -1.97 20.15 -21.33
N GLY A 172 -1.76 20.62 -22.56
CA GLY A 172 -0.50 20.36 -23.25
C GLY A 172 -0.22 18.87 -23.37
N VAL A 173 0.93 18.43 -22.86
CA VAL A 173 1.31 17.02 -22.79
C VAL A 173 1.22 16.55 -21.33
N PHE A 174 0.40 15.53 -21.09
CA PHE A 174 0.13 15.03 -19.74
C PHE A 174 0.54 13.56 -19.60
N PRO A 175 1.26 13.16 -18.53
CA PRO A 175 1.64 11.77 -18.32
C PRO A 175 0.46 10.94 -17.82
N MET A 176 0.31 9.78 -18.43
CA MET A 176 -0.60 8.71 -18.04
C MET A 176 0.27 7.59 -17.47
N THR A 177 0.24 7.36 -16.15
CA THR A 177 1.09 6.37 -15.47
C THR A 177 0.28 5.37 -14.68
N GLY A 178 0.85 4.19 -14.50
CA GLY A 178 0.26 3.14 -13.70
C GLY A 178 1.10 1.87 -13.76
N TRP A 179 0.49 0.76 -13.40
CA TRP A 179 1.10 -0.57 -13.48
C TRP A 179 0.09 -1.58 -13.98
N ALA A 180 0.57 -2.65 -14.60
CA ALA A 180 -0.26 -3.76 -15.02
C ALA A 180 0.51 -5.07 -14.88
N LEU A 181 -0.22 -6.11 -14.47
CA LEU A 181 0.25 -7.48 -14.33
C LEU A 181 -0.77 -8.45 -14.92
N ASP A 182 -0.27 -9.64 -15.20
CA ASP A 182 -1.04 -10.78 -15.65
C ASP A 182 -0.39 -12.05 -15.09
N ASP A 183 -1.12 -13.14 -14.97
CA ASP A 183 -0.53 -14.45 -14.65
C ASP A 183 0.27 -15.02 -15.83
N SER A 184 0.01 -14.51 -17.04
CA SER A 184 0.79 -14.74 -18.25
C SER A 184 1.54 -13.47 -18.70
N GLU A 185 1.68 -13.24 -20.01
CA GLU A 185 2.33 -12.06 -20.57
C GLU A 185 1.27 -11.06 -21.07
N ILE A 186 1.44 -9.78 -20.73
CA ILE A 186 0.63 -8.71 -21.32
C ILE A 186 1.13 -8.43 -22.74
N GLU A 187 0.32 -8.78 -23.74
CA GLU A 187 0.63 -8.52 -25.16
C GLU A 187 0.49 -7.02 -25.49
N LYS A 188 -0.54 -6.35 -24.96
CA LYS A 188 -0.85 -4.95 -25.29
C LYS A 188 -1.38 -4.17 -24.09
N ILE A 189 -0.85 -2.98 -23.92
CA ILE A 189 -1.41 -1.94 -23.06
C ILE A 189 -1.74 -0.73 -23.93
N GLU A 190 -3.00 -0.31 -23.93
CA GLU A 190 -3.51 0.74 -24.80
C GLU A 190 -4.25 1.82 -24.01
N LEU A 191 -4.02 3.08 -24.36
CA LEU A 191 -4.76 4.21 -23.79
C LEU A 191 -6.04 4.45 -24.56
N LEU A 192 -7.13 4.64 -23.82
CA LEU A 192 -8.44 5.02 -24.33
C LEU A 192 -8.80 6.44 -23.91
N VAL A 193 -9.32 7.22 -24.85
CA VAL A 193 -9.96 8.52 -24.59
C VAL A 193 -11.35 8.47 -25.20
N ASP A 194 -12.37 8.76 -24.39
CA ASP A 194 -13.80 8.69 -24.74
C ASP A 194 -14.22 7.35 -25.36
N GLY A 195 -13.58 6.26 -24.90
CA GLY A 195 -13.82 4.90 -25.38
C GLY A 195 -13.11 4.53 -26.68
N LEU A 196 -12.35 5.46 -27.29
CA LEU A 196 -11.57 5.21 -28.50
C LEU A 196 -10.10 4.95 -28.15
N ILE A 197 -9.48 4.01 -28.85
CA ILE A 197 -8.05 3.70 -28.70
C ILE A 197 -7.24 4.85 -29.28
N VAL A 198 -6.45 5.50 -28.43
CA VAL A 198 -5.49 6.53 -28.84
C VAL A 198 -4.15 5.89 -29.25
N GLY A 199 -3.87 4.66 -28.79
CA GLY A 199 -2.70 3.87 -29.19
C GLY A 199 -2.02 3.12 -28.03
N PRO A 200 -0.83 2.54 -28.26
CA PRO A 200 -0.09 1.81 -27.25
C PRO A 200 0.52 2.73 -26.18
N VAL A 201 0.82 2.19 -25.01
CA VAL A 201 1.63 2.86 -23.96
C VAL A 201 3.01 2.19 -23.85
N ASN A 202 3.98 2.88 -23.26
CA ASN A 202 5.29 2.31 -22.96
C ASN A 202 5.20 1.51 -21.65
N GLN A 203 5.72 0.29 -21.63
CA GLN A 203 5.73 -0.60 -20.47
C GLN A 203 7.17 -0.90 -20.02
N GLY A 204 7.33 -1.63 -18.92
CA GLY A 204 8.65 -1.99 -18.38
C GLY A 204 9.22 -0.94 -17.42
N ILE A 205 8.38 -0.06 -16.86
CA ILE A 205 8.81 0.94 -15.90
C ILE A 205 9.00 0.27 -14.54
N HIS A 206 10.10 0.62 -13.87
CA HIS A 206 10.50 0.03 -12.60
C HIS A 206 9.48 0.34 -11.48
N ARG A 207 9.07 -0.69 -10.75
CA ARG A 207 8.05 -0.69 -9.70
C ARG A 207 8.38 -1.66 -8.56
N PRO A 208 9.32 -1.31 -7.66
CA PRO A 208 9.69 -2.13 -6.51
C PRO A 208 8.52 -2.44 -5.57
N ASP A 209 7.59 -1.50 -5.42
CA ASP A 209 6.39 -1.67 -4.61
C ASP A 209 5.49 -2.79 -5.15
N ILE A 210 5.38 -2.90 -6.48
CA ILE A 210 4.62 -3.98 -7.12
C ILE A 210 5.38 -5.32 -7.00
N ALA A 211 6.71 -5.31 -7.08
CA ALA A 211 7.51 -6.51 -6.80
C ALA A 211 7.32 -7.03 -5.38
N TYR A 212 7.25 -6.13 -4.40
CA TYR A 212 7.03 -6.49 -3.02
C TYR A 212 5.63 -7.08 -2.77
N ARG A 213 4.59 -6.53 -3.42
CA ARG A 213 3.21 -7.07 -3.35
C ARG A 213 3.02 -8.37 -4.14
N PHE A 214 3.75 -8.52 -5.26
CA PHE A 214 3.69 -9.69 -6.15
C PHE A 214 5.04 -10.42 -6.28
N PRO A 215 5.59 -10.96 -5.18
CA PRO A 215 6.96 -11.48 -5.13
C PRO A 215 7.17 -12.75 -5.97
N SER A 216 6.10 -13.49 -6.25
CA SER A 216 6.16 -14.69 -7.08
C SER A 216 6.10 -14.41 -8.58
N HIS A 217 5.81 -13.17 -9.01
CA HIS A 217 5.66 -12.83 -10.42
C HIS A 217 6.96 -12.20 -10.98
N PRO A 218 7.61 -12.81 -11.98
CA PRO A 218 8.93 -12.37 -12.46
C PRO A 218 8.93 -10.99 -13.14
N GLY A 219 7.78 -10.55 -13.65
CA GLY A 219 7.63 -9.22 -14.27
C GLY A 219 7.30 -8.09 -13.29
N ALA A 220 7.12 -8.38 -12.00
CA ALA A 220 6.51 -7.43 -11.05
C ALA A 220 7.35 -6.17 -10.83
N GLU A 221 8.67 -6.33 -10.79
CA GLU A 221 9.61 -5.20 -10.67
C GLU A 221 9.56 -4.23 -11.86
N HIS A 222 9.05 -4.64 -13.02
CA HIS A 222 8.95 -3.81 -14.22
C HIS A 222 7.50 -3.71 -14.72
N ALA A 223 6.52 -3.84 -13.82
CA ALA A 223 5.10 -3.81 -14.12
C ALA A 223 4.57 -2.43 -14.54
N GLY A 224 5.36 -1.37 -14.37
CA GLY A 224 4.92 -0.01 -14.63
C GLY A 224 4.75 0.31 -16.11
N PHE A 225 3.84 1.23 -16.41
CA PHE A 225 3.66 1.81 -17.72
C PHE A 225 3.57 3.34 -17.67
N ILE A 226 3.93 3.99 -18.77
CA ILE A 226 3.79 5.43 -18.99
C ILE A 226 3.41 5.75 -20.43
N ARG A 227 2.54 6.76 -20.61
CA ARG A 227 2.32 7.40 -21.90
C ARG A 227 2.10 8.90 -21.77
N MET A 228 2.79 9.67 -22.59
CA MET A 228 2.53 11.10 -22.73
C MET A 228 1.34 11.32 -23.67
N LEU A 229 0.23 11.86 -23.14
CA LEU A 229 -0.97 12.22 -23.88
C LEU A 229 -0.90 13.69 -24.30
N ASN A 230 -0.90 13.96 -25.60
CA ASN A 230 -1.05 15.31 -26.12
C ASN A 230 -2.53 15.75 -26.06
N THR A 231 -2.90 16.42 -24.98
CA THR A 231 -4.26 16.89 -24.76
C THR A 231 -4.67 18.04 -25.69
N THR A 232 -3.73 18.67 -26.40
CA THR A 232 -4.06 19.72 -27.40
C THR A 232 -4.81 19.18 -28.63
N GLU A 233 -4.77 17.87 -28.82
CA GLU A 233 -5.54 17.16 -29.85
C GLU A 233 -6.99 16.87 -29.40
N LEU A 234 -7.29 17.14 -28.12
CA LEU A 234 -8.63 16.99 -27.53
C LEU A 234 -9.32 18.35 -27.46
N THR A 235 -10.65 18.34 -27.54
CA THR A 235 -11.45 19.53 -27.23
C THR A 235 -11.26 19.93 -25.78
N ASN A 236 -11.44 21.20 -25.41
CA ASN A 236 -11.48 21.56 -24.00
C ASN A 236 -12.80 21.09 -23.36
N GLY A 237 -12.71 20.53 -22.16
CA GLY A 237 -13.87 20.05 -21.41
C GLY A 237 -13.62 18.69 -20.75
N ALA A 238 -14.71 18.03 -20.38
CA ALA A 238 -14.64 16.72 -19.73
C ALA A 238 -14.40 15.61 -20.77
N HIS A 239 -13.42 14.74 -20.48
CA HIS A 239 -13.13 13.53 -21.22
C HIS A 239 -13.11 12.33 -20.29
N THR A 240 -13.29 11.13 -20.83
CA THR A 240 -13.08 9.88 -20.08
C THR A 240 -11.78 9.24 -20.52
N VAL A 241 -10.92 8.87 -19.57
CA VAL A 241 -9.68 8.11 -19.86
C VAL A 241 -9.75 6.73 -19.23
N ALA A 242 -9.11 5.74 -19.86
CA ALA A 242 -8.96 4.39 -19.34
C ALA A 242 -7.77 3.68 -19.99
N ILE A 243 -7.33 2.57 -19.41
CA ILE A 243 -6.32 1.68 -20.01
C ILE A 243 -6.98 0.36 -20.37
N ARG A 244 -6.73 -0.14 -21.59
CA ARG A 244 -7.10 -1.50 -22.01
C ARG A 244 -5.85 -2.37 -21.98
N LEU A 245 -5.95 -3.45 -21.23
CA LEU A 245 -4.97 -4.52 -21.14
C LEU A 245 -5.45 -5.69 -21.98
N THR A 246 -4.55 -6.28 -22.75
CA THR A 246 -4.77 -7.53 -23.49
C THR A 246 -3.58 -8.45 -23.22
N ASP A 247 -3.85 -9.67 -22.77
CA ASP A 247 -2.81 -10.69 -22.56
C ASP A 247 -2.48 -11.43 -23.87
N ASN A 248 -1.51 -12.34 -23.82
CA ASN A 248 -1.08 -13.15 -24.96
C ASN A 248 -2.00 -14.35 -25.27
N GLU A 249 -3.06 -14.54 -24.49
CA GLU A 249 -4.05 -15.61 -24.61
C GLU A 249 -5.44 -15.10 -25.07
N GLY A 250 -5.60 -13.79 -25.20
CA GLY A 250 -6.75 -13.09 -25.76
C GLY A 250 -7.74 -12.51 -24.74
N MET A 251 -7.47 -12.58 -23.43
CA MET A 251 -8.31 -11.91 -22.44
C MET A 251 -8.03 -10.40 -22.42
N VAL A 252 -9.09 -9.65 -22.15
CA VAL A 252 -9.06 -8.18 -22.18
C VAL A 252 -9.70 -7.63 -20.93
N LYS A 253 -9.06 -6.64 -20.32
CA LYS A 253 -9.62 -5.86 -19.21
C LYS A 253 -9.43 -4.37 -19.45
N VAL A 254 -10.44 -3.58 -19.10
CA VAL A 254 -10.33 -2.12 -19.06
C VAL A 254 -10.24 -1.69 -17.60
N ILE A 255 -9.18 -0.99 -17.25
CA ILE A 255 -8.88 -0.51 -15.90
C ILE A 255 -8.88 1.02 -15.84
N GLY A 256 -9.03 1.57 -14.63
CA GLY A 256 -8.75 2.97 -14.35
C GLY A 256 -9.70 3.99 -14.96
N ARG A 257 -10.90 3.58 -15.44
CA ARG A 257 -11.85 4.48 -16.11
C ARG A 257 -12.24 5.64 -15.19
N ARG A 258 -11.92 6.87 -15.58
CA ARG A 258 -12.24 8.09 -14.82
C ARG A 258 -12.44 9.31 -15.71
N PHE A 259 -13.05 10.35 -15.15
CA PHE A 259 -13.18 11.64 -15.79
C PHE A 259 -11.95 12.50 -15.57
N VAL A 260 -11.60 13.29 -16.58
CA VAL A 260 -10.53 14.29 -16.59
C VAL A 260 -11.02 15.55 -17.30
N GLN A 261 -10.38 16.69 -17.04
CA GLN A 261 -10.74 17.95 -17.69
C GLN A 261 -9.57 18.52 -18.48
N THR A 262 -9.79 18.82 -19.75
CA THR A 262 -8.77 19.40 -20.64
C THR A 262 -8.93 20.92 -20.76
N PHE A 263 -7.83 21.65 -20.58
CA PHE A 263 -7.78 23.11 -20.64
C PHE A 263 -6.59 23.61 -21.46
N ASN A 264 -6.71 23.63 -22.79
CA ASN A 264 -5.65 24.08 -23.69
C ASN A 264 -5.72 25.60 -24.01
N THR A 265 -6.23 26.41 -23.08
CA THR A 265 -6.48 27.86 -23.28
C THR A 265 -5.56 28.80 -22.50
N SER A 266 -4.66 28.27 -21.66
CA SER A 266 -3.70 29.06 -20.86
C SER A 266 -2.34 28.38 -20.79
N TYR A 267 -1.26 29.17 -20.80
CA TYR A 267 0.14 28.71 -20.85
C TYR A 267 0.83 28.60 -19.47
N ASN A 268 0.19 29.06 -18.39
CA ASN A 268 0.78 29.08 -17.05
C ASN A 268 0.00 28.16 -16.11
N LEU A 269 0.49 26.93 -15.94
CA LEU A 269 -0.10 25.93 -15.05
C LEU A 269 0.83 25.63 -13.88
N PRO A 270 0.29 25.18 -12.73
CA PRO A 270 1.12 24.69 -11.65
C PRO A 270 1.94 23.48 -12.12
N PRO A 271 3.24 23.40 -11.77
CA PRO A 271 4.01 22.19 -11.96
C PRO A 271 3.41 21.04 -11.14
N PHE A 272 3.68 19.81 -11.54
CA PHE A 272 3.31 18.62 -10.79
C PHE A 272 4.49 17.67 -10.68
N GLY A 273 4.37 16.62 -9.87
CA GLY A 273 5.43 15.66 -9.66
C GLY A 273 4.98 14.46 -8.86
N GLY A 274 5.90 13.54 -8.60
CA GLY A 274 5.72 12.37 -7.76
C GLY A 274 6.99 12.04 -6.98
N ILE A 275 6.82 11.35 -5.86
CA ILE A 275 7.91 10.72 -5.12
C ILE A 275 8.04 9.28 -5.63
N ASP A 276 9.23 8.92 -6.07
CA ASP A 276 9.57 7.56 -6.53
C ASP A 276 10.05 6.71 -5.34
N TRP A 277 10.77 7.32 -4.40
CA TRP A 277 11.21 6.71 -3.14
C TRP A 277 11.25 7.78 -2.03
N PRO A 278 10.82 7.50 -0.79
CA PRO A 278 10.23 6.26 -0.30
C PRO A 278 8.96 5.86 -1.04
N ILE A 279 8.70 4.56 -1.14
CA ILE A 279 7.37 4.07 -1.50
C ILE A 279 6.37 4.45 -0.38
N PRO A 280 5.06 4.54 -0.68
CA PRO A 280 4.05 4.71 0.36
C PRO A 280 4.22 3.67 1.49
N ASN A 281 4.19 4.12 2.74
CA ASN A 281 4.40 3.32 3.96
C ASN A 281 5.82 2.75 4.14
N HIS A 282 6.81 3.23 3.40
CA HIS A 282 8.21 2.92 3.69
C HIS A 282 8.57 3.35 5.12
N ILE A 283 9.24 2.47 5.86
CA ILE A 283 9.79 2.78 7.18
C ILE A 283 11.18 3.34 6.96
N MET A 284 11.38 4.61 7.32
CA MET A 284 12.70 5.23 7.24
C MET A 284 13.54 4.91 8.47
N TYR A 285 14.76 4.41 8.25
CA TYR A 285 15.78 4.22 9.29
C TYR A 285 16.92 5.21 9.12
N GLY A 286 17.40 5.78 10.23
CA GLY A 286 18.61 6.59 10.24
C GLY A 286 19.28 6.57 11.61
N ASP A 287 20.61 6.45 11.64
CA ASP A 287 21.42 6.60 12.86
C ASP A 287 22.10 7.97 12.85
N GLY A 288 21.72 8.84 13.79
CA GLY A 288 22.31 10.16 13.99
C GLY A 288 21.43 11.33 13.56
N CYS A 289 20.78 11.96 14.54
CA CYS A 289 20.00 13.20 14.37
C CYS A 289 20.82 14.48 14.61
N ASP A 290 22.15 14.38 14.73
CA ASP A 290 23.00 15.53 15.08
C ASP A 290 23.60 16.17 13.82
N ASP A 291 23.37 17.48 13.64
CA ASP A 291 24.04 18.31 12.62
C ASP A 291 25.56 18.26 12.83
N PRO A 292 26.37 17.78 11.86
CA PRO A 292 27.81 17.65 12.01
C PRO A 292 28.54 18.99 12.09
N GLY A 293 27.83 20.12 12.01
CA GLY A 293 28.34 21.43 12.42
C GLY A 293 29.52 21.88 11.56
N GLY A 294 29.25 22.35 10.36
CA GLY A 294 30.30 22.89 9.50
C GLY A 294 29.81 23.31 8.13
N TRP A 295 30.38 24.40 7.62
CA TRP A 295 30.21 24.76 6.21
C TRP A 295 31.18 23.87 5.42
N SER A 296 30.69 22.76 4.86
CA SER A 296 31.43 21.79 4.00
C SER A 296 32.11 20.59 4.68
N THR A 297 31.64 20.14 5.85
CA THR A 297 31.81 18.73 6.22
C THR A 297 30.75 17.90 5.49
N PRO A 298 31.07 16.74 4.86
CA PRO A 298 30.04 15.83 4.40
C PRO A 298 29.09 15.57 5.59
N PRO A 299 27.76 15.69 5.43
CA PRO A 299 26.84 15.58 6.56
C PRO A 299 26.75 14.15 7.14
N TYR A 300 27.65 13.26 6.72
CA TYR A 300 27.63 11.84 6.98
C TYR A 300 29.03 11.38 7.42
N GLU A 301 29.17 10.88 8.65
CA GLU A 301 30.30 10.06 9.07
C GLU A 301 29.93 8.58 8.90
N GLU A 302 30.77 7.77 8.25
CA GLU A 302 30.55 6.32 8.26
C GLU A 302 30.72 5.79 9.71
N PRO A 303 29.82 4.93 10.22
CA PRO A 303 28.64 4.35 9.58
C PRO A 303 27.35 5.07 10.01
N GLN A 304 26.82 5.95 9.17
CA GLN A 304 25.46 6.47 9.30
C GLN A 304 24.59 5.88 8.19
N ASP A 305 23.49 5.24 8.57
CA ASP A 305 22.48 4.77 7.64
C ASP A 305 21.68 5.98 7.15
N VAL A 306 21.74 6.24 5.84
CA VAL A 306 21.04 7.37 5.20
C VAL A 306 20.06 6.84 4.18
N GLU A 307 18.84 7.37 4.24
CA GLU A 307 17.82 7.09 3.25
C GLU A 307 17.62 8.26 2.30
N TRP A 308 17.43 7.91 1.04
CA TRP A 308 17.29 8.88 -0.04
C TRP A 308 15.81 9.18 -0.22
N VAL A 309 15.48 10.40 -0.59
CA VAL A 309 14.17 10.72 -1.17
C VAL A 309 14.41 11.03 -2.63
N THR A 310 13.77 10.28 -3.52
CA THR A 310 13.85 10.49 -4.96
C THR A 310 12.46 10.70 -5.53
N GLY A 311 12.41 11.43 -6.62
CA GLY A 311 11.17 11.76 -7.30
C GLY A 311 11.43 12.64 -8.49
N TRP A 312 10.35 13.10 -9.10
CA TRP A 312 10.41 13.94 -10.27
C TRP A 312 9.36 15.04 -10.18
N ALA A 313 9.66 16.19 -10.77
CA ALA A 313 8.71 17.26 -10.98
C ALA A 313 8.82 17.73 -12.43
N LEU A 314 7.68 18.04 -13.03
CA LEU A 314 7.56 18.48 -14.41
C LEU A 314 6.70 19.75 -14.48
N ASP A 315 7.21 20.71 -15.23
CA ASP A 315 6.42 21.84 -15.71
C ASP A 315 5.88 21.50 -17.10
N VAL A 316 4.57 21.65 -17.28
CA VAL A 316 3.86 21.45 -18.55
C VAL A 316 3.56 22.75 -19.29
N GLY A 317 4.21 23.85 -18.89
CA GLY A 317 4.22 25.10 -19.62
C GLY A 317 4.58 24.91 -21.10
N SER A 318 3.88 25.64 -21.97
CA SER A 318 4.16 25.61 -23.42
C SER A 318 5.47 26.33 -23.74
N THR A 319 6.13 25.97 -24.86
CA THR A 319 7.45 26.48 -25.33
C THR A 319 7.60 28.02 -25.44
N THR A 320 6.51 28.78 -25.29
CA THR A 320 6.54 30.25 -25.22
C THR A 320 6.87 30.79 -23.83
N ASP A 321 6.79 29.97 -22.79
CA ASP A 321 7.30 30.30 -21.46
C ASP A 321 8.72 29.75 -21.31
N ARG A 322 9.61 30.53 -20.69
CA ARG A 322 10.91 30.04 -20.23
C ARG A 322 10.82 29.42 -18.83
N GLY A 323 9.62 29.40 -18.25
CA GLY A 323 9.29 28.72 -17.00
C GLY A 323 9.59 27.23 -17.08
N GLY A 324 10.19 26.74 -15.99
CA GLY A 324 10.31 25.33 -15.67
C GLY A 324 9.97 25.18 -14.18
N VAL A 325 10.16 23.98 -13.64
CA VAL A 325 10.09 23.78 -12.18
C VAL A 325 11.12 24.69 -11.52
N ALA A 326 10.66 25.71 -10.80
CA ALA A 326 11.53 26.70 -10.17
C ALA A 326 12.27 26.14 -8.96
N TYR A 327 11.59 25.29 -8.19
CA TYR A 327 12.11 24.57 -7.04
C TYR A 327 11.16 23.42 -6.66
N VAL A 328 11.66 22.49 -5.85
CA VAL A 328 10.90 21.42 -5.22
C VAL A 328 11.10 21.53 -3.72
N GLN A 329 10.02 21.38 -2.96
CA GLN A 329 10.05 21.31 -1.49
C GLN A 329 9.72 19.89 -1.06
N LEU A 330 10.56 19.31 -0.20
CA LEU A 330 10.24 18.10 0.55
C LEU A 330 9.51 18.51 1.82
N LEU A 331 8.30 17.99 1.99
CA LEU A 331 7.51 18.21 3.19
C LEU A 331 7.39 16.91 3.99
N ILE A 332 7.63 16.97 5.30
CA ILE A 332 7.31 15.91 6.25
C ILE A 332 6.22 16.45 7.18
N ASP A 333 5.08 15.74 7.25
CA ASP A 333 3.89 16.14 8.02
C ASP A 333 3.38 17.56 7.74
N GLY A 334 3.58 18.04 6.50
CA GLY A 334 3.19 19.38 6.06
C GLY A 334 4.16 20.49 6.43
N ASN A 335 5.28 20.18 7.08
CA ASN A 335 6.38 21.11 7.32
C ASN A 335 7.44 20.95 6.23
N ILE A 336 8.01 22.07 5.76
CA ILE A 336 9.10 22.04 4.77
C ILE A 336 10.38 21.63 5.48
N GLU A 337 10.94 20.48 5.08
CA GLU A 337 12.21 19.96 5.60
C GLU A 337 13.38 20.31 4.68
N TYR A 338 13.14 20.38 3.37
CA TYR A 338 14.16 20.74 2.39
C TYR A 338 13.56 21.54 1.24
N ASP A 339 14.26 22.58 0.80
CA ASP A 339 13.87 23.42 -0.33
C ASP A 339 15.04 23.59 -1.31
N THR A 340 14.89 23.09 -2.54
CA THR A 340 15.94 23.22 -3.55
C THR A 340 16.22 24.67 -3.96
N TRP A 341 15.35 25.63 -3.61
CA TRP A 341 15.63 27.06 -3.80
C TRP A 341 16.61 27.63 -2.78
N ALA A 342 16.52 27.19 -1.52
CA ALA A 342 17.28 27.74 -0.41
C ALA A 342 18.51 26.90 -0.04
N ASP A 343 18.40 25.57 -0.20
CA ASP A 343 19.30 24.58 0.38
C ASP A 343 20.18 23.87 -0.67
N SER A 344 20.00 24.19 -1.95
CA SER A 344 20.82 23.60 -3.02
C SER A 344 22.27 24.11 -2.95
N PHE A 345 23.24 23.19 -2.95
CA PHE A 345 24.66 23.50 -3.03
C PHE A 345 25.08 24.23 -4.32
N TYR A 346 24.25 24.13 -5.36
CA TYR A 346 24.39 24.87 -6.60
C TYR A 346 23.36 26.01 -6.62
N TYR A 347 23.78 27.18 -6.17
CA TYR A 347 23.01 28.40 -6.46
C TYR A 347 22.82 28.55 -7.98
N PRO A 348 21.68 29.12 -8.43
CA PRO A 348 21.49 29.47 -9.84
C PRO A 348 22.55 30.44 -10.39
#